data_AF-A0A383EFP3-F1
#
_entry.id   AF-A0A383EFP3-F1
#
_cell.length_a   1.000
_cell.length_b   1.000
_cell.length_c   1.000
_cell.angle_alpha   90.00
_cell.angle_beta   90.00
_cell.angle_gamma   90.00
#
_symmetry.space_group_name_H-M   'P 1'
#
loop_
_entity.id
_entity.type
_entity.pdbx_description
1 polymer ?
#
loop_
_entity_poly.entity_id
_entity_poly.type
_entity_poly.pdbx_seq_one_letter_code
_entity_poly.pdbx_strand_id
1 'polypeptide(L)' 'MQKIDTQSVVELAEHIKPKLQGEMKFDKLTKALYSTDASIYQIEPAGVITPKSKEDVSLIIEAANQFDIPILSRG' A
#
# COMPACT_ATOMS: atom_id res chain seq x y z
N MET A 1 12.64 9.90 -9.26
CA MET A 1 11.76 9.12 -8.38
C MET A 1 10.59 10.01 -8.02
N GLN A 2 9.39 9.75 -8.54
CA GLN A 2 8.21 10.56 -8.21
C GLN A 2 7.98 10.45 -6.70
N LYS A 3 7.82 11.59 -6.03
CA LYS A 3 7.40 11.60 -4.64
C LYS A 3 5.92 11.26 -4.62
N ILE A 4 5.55 10.15 -3.97
CA ILE A 4 4.15 9.84 -3.70
C ILE A 4 3.61 10.94 -2.81
N ASP A 5 2.49 11.54 -3.22
CA ASP A 5 1.83 12.57 -2.44
C ASP A 5 1.08 11.93 -1.26
N THR A 6 1.31 12.48 -0.05
CA THR A 6 0.72 11.94 1.18
C THR A 6 -0.79 12.06 1.17
N GLN A 7 -1.35 13.10 0.55
CA GLN A 7 -2.79 13.31 0.50
C GLN A 7 -3.46 12.25 -0.39
N SER A 8 -2.88 11.92 -1.56
CA SER A 8 -3.39 10.82 -2.40
C SER A 8 -3.41 9.47 -1.68
N VAL A 9 -2.42 9.19 -0.82
CA VAL A 9 -2.37 7.94 -0.03
C VAL A 9 -3.51 7.87 0.98
N VAL A 10 -3.83 9.00 1.63
CA VAL A 10 -4.96 9.09 2.57
C VAL A 10 -6.28 8.89 1.83
N GLU A 11 -6.46 9.55 0.68
CA GLU A 11 -7.68 9.44 -0.13
C GLU A 11 -7.92 8.03 -0.65
N LEU A 12 -6.86 7.35 -1.13
CA LEU A 12 -6.94 5.93 -1.50
C LEU A 12 -7.37 5.08 -0.31
N ALA A 13 -6.72 5.25 0.85
CA ALA A 13 -7.01 4.45 2.04
C ALA A 13 -8.46 4.63 2.48
N GLU A 14 -8.97 5.86 2.52
CA GLU A 14 -10.37 6.15 2.85
C GLU A 14 -11.35 5.57 1.82
N HIS A 15 -11.00 5.62 0.53
CA HIS A 15 -11.83 5.08 -0.55
C HIS A 15 -12.05 3.57 -0.43
N ILE A 16 -11.00 2.80 -0.11
CA ILE A 16 -11.07 1.33 -0.08
C ILE A 16 -11.42 0.77 1.29
N LYS A 17 -11.16 1.49 2.39
CA LYS A 17 -11.42 1.05 3.77
C LYS A 17 -12.81 0.43 4.01
N PRO A 18 -13.94 0.96 3.49
CA PRO A 18 -15.24 0.36 3.76
C PRO A 18 -15.49 -0.97 3.02
N LYS A 19 -14.69 -1.30 1.99
CA LYS A 19 -14.87 -2.49 1.16
C LYS A 19 -13.79 -3.56 1.40
N LEU A 20 -12.64 -3.14 1.90
CA LEU A 20 -11.49 -4.01 2.16
C LEU A 20 -11.77 -4.95 3.34
N GLN A 21 -11.56 -6.26 3.13
CA GLN A 21 -11.64 -7.27 4.21
C GLN A 21 -10.30 -7.46 4.93
N GLY A 22 -9.21 -7.21 4.20
CA GLY A 22 -7.84 -7.21 4.67
C GLY A 22 -7.48 -6.09 5.65
N GLU A 23 -6.18 -5.95 5.90
CA GLU A 23 -5.63 -4.96 6.84
C GLU A 23 -4.79 -3.91 6.10
N MET A 24 -4.85 -2.66 6.55
CA MET A 24 -3.94 -1.60 6.13
C MET A 24 -3.13 -1.10 7.32
N LYS A 25 -1.81 -1.01 7.15
CA LYS A 25 -0.86 -0.61 8.19
C LYS A 25 0.02 0.52 7.69
N PHE A 26 0.05 1.60 8.46
CA PHE A 26 0.82 2.82 8.18
C PHE A 26 1.81 3.14 9.31
N ASP A 27 1.92 2.26 10.30
CA ASP A 27 2.83 2.43 11.42
C ASP A 27 4.30 2.24 11.01
N LYS A 28 5.21 2.89 11.75
CA LYS A 28 6.63 2.90 11.42
C LYS A 28 7.27 1.50 11.43
N LEU A 29 6.85 0.63 12.36
CA LEU A 29 7.44 -0.70 12.50
C LEU A 29 7.10 -1.55 11.28
N THR A 30 5.82 -1.60 10.90
CA THR A 30 5.40 -2.33 9.71
C THR A 30 6.08 -1.78 8.46
N LYS A 31 6.11 -0.46 8.26
CA LYS A 31 6.79 0.11 7.10
C LYS A 31 8.28 -0.27 7.04
N ALA A 32 8.97 -0.23 8.17
CA ALA A 32 10.38 -0.64 8.27
C ALA A 32 10.59 -2.11 7.86
N LEU A 33 9.72 -3.02 8.33
CA LEU A 33 9.78 -4.45 7.98
C LEU A 33 9.63 -4.70 6.48
N TYR A 34 8.84 -3.88 5.78
CA TYR A 34 8.60 -4.00 4.33
C TYR A 34 9.48 -3.08 3.48
N SER A 35 10.47 -2.40 4.06
CA SER A 35 11.30 -1.43 3.34
C SER A 35 12.47 -2.05 2.56
N THR A 36 12.81 -3.31 2.81
CA THR A 36 13.94 -4.01 2.17
C THR A 36 13.43 -5.21 1.35
N ASP A 37 14.18 -5.56 0.31
CA ASP A 37 13.99 -6.74 -0.53
C ASP A 37 15.07 -7.82 -0.29
N ALA A 38 15.53 -7.98 0.96
CA ALA A 38 16.66 -8.83 1.35
C ALA A 38 18.02 -8.36 0.79
N SER A 39 18.10 -7.08 0.40
CA SER A 39 19.33 -6.39 0.07
C SER A 39 19.65 -5.29 1.09
N ILE A 40 20.80 -4.63 0.90
CA ILE A 40 21.21 -3.46 1.70
C ILE A 40 20.41 -2.19 1.38
N TYR A 41 19.61 -2.19 0.30
CA TYR A 41 18.83 -1.04 -0.10
C TYR A 41 17.49 -1.00 0.64
N GLN A 42 17.09 0.22 1.02
CA GLN A 42 15.87 0.46 1.76
C GLN A 42 15.05 1.57 1.08
N ILE A 43 13.79 1.25 0.76
CA ILE A 43 12.78 2.23 0.32
C ILE A 43 11.57 2.06 1.23
N GLU A 44 11.31 3.07 2.07
CA GLU A 44 10.14 3.04 2.95
C GLU A 44 8.86 3.19 2.12
N PRO A 45 7.89 2.25 2.22
CA PRO A 45 6.62 2.37 1.52
C PRO A 45 5.72 3.42 2.20
N ALA A 46 4.75 3.98 1.47
CA ALA A 46 3.77 4.88 2.07
C ALA A 46 2.83 4.15 3.06
N GLY A 47 2.55 2.87 2.80
CA GLY A 47 1.76 1.98 3.65
C GLY A 47 1.85 0.54 3.16
N VAL A 48 1.34 -0.39 3.96
CA VAL A 48 1.31 -1.83 3.64
C VAL A 48 -0.13 -2.33 3.74
N ILE A 49 -0.58 -3.08 2.73
CA ILE A 49 -1.91 -3.69 2.70
C ILE A 49 -1.75 -5.21 2.64
N THR A 50 -2.41 -5.92 3.54
CA THR A 50 -2.49 -7.38 3.54
C THR A 50 -3.91 -7.81 3.13
N PRO A 51 -4.16 -8.12 1.83
CA PRO A 51 -5.47 -8.54 1.35
C PRO A 51 -5.85 -9.93 1.89
N LYS A 52 -7.15 -10.17 2.12
CA LYS A 52 -7.68 -11.48 2.55
C LYS A 52 -8.40 -12.25 1.43
N SER A 53 -8.72 -11.59 0.33
CA SER A 53 -9.48 -12.15 -0.78
C SER A 53 -8.93 -11.69 -2.13
N LYS A 54 -9.37 -12.32 -3.22
CA LYS A 54 -9.02 -11.87 -4.57
C LYS A 54 -9.70 -10.54 -4.89
N GLU A 55 -10.87 -10.33 -4.33
CA GLU A 55 -11.66 -9.11 -4.45
C GLU A 55 -10.93 -7.93 -3.80
N ASP A 56 -10.27 -8.13 -2.65
CA ASP A 56 -9.40 -7.13 -2.03
C ASP A 56 -8.26 -6.74 -2.98
N VAL A 57 -7.63 -7.71 -3.64
CA VAL A 57 -6.52 -7.44 -4.59
C VAL A 57 -7.01 -6.59 -5.76
N SER A 58 -8.14 -6.95 -6.38
CA SER A 58 -8.72 -6.15 -7.46
C SER A 58 -9.05 -4.73 -7.01
N LEU A 59 -9.68 -4.58 -5.84
CA LEU A 59 -10.00 -3.28 -5.24
C LEU A 59 -8.75 -2.41 -5.03
N ILE A 60 -7.65 -3.00 -4.54
CA ILE A 60 -6.39 -2.29 -4.31
C ILE A 60 -5.76 -1.84 -5.64
N ILE A 61 -5.73 -2.71 -6.65
CA ILE A 61 -5.14 -2.40 -7.96
C ILE A 61 -5.94 -1.29 -8.65
N GLU A 62 -7.27 -1.37 -8.63
CA GLU A 62 -8.14 -0.35 -9.22
C GLU A 62 -7.95 1.01 -8.55
N ALA A 63 -7.93 1.03 -7.20
CA ALA A 63 -7.71 2.27 -6.46
C ALA A 63 -6.29 2.83 -6.69
N ALA A 64 -5.26 1.99 -6.66
CA ALA A 64 -3.89 2.40 -6.94
C ALA A 64 -3.76 3.08 -8.31
N ASN A 65 -4.41 2.53 -9.33
CA ASN A 65 -4.47 3.13 -10.66
C ASN A 65 -5.27 4.45 -10.67
N GLN A 66 -6.39 4.54 -9.96
CA GLN A 66 -7.21 5.75 -9.88
C GLN A 66 -6.48 6.92 -9.21
N PHE A 67 -5.71 6.65 -8.16
CA PHE A 67 -5.00 7.66 -7.38
C PHE A 67 -3.54 7.87 -7.81
N ASP A 68 -3.10 7.21 -8.89
CA ASP A 68 -1.72 7.25 -9.42
C ASP A 68 -0.66 6.86 -8.37
N ILE A 69 -0.96 5.81 -7.58
CA ILE A 69 -0.08 5.32 -6.52
C ILE A 69 0.56 4.01 -6.98
N PRO A 70 1.90 3.94 -7.07
CA PRO A 70 2.58 2.69 -7.39
C PRO A 70 2.44 1.68 -6.26
N ILE A 71 2.20 0.42 -6.63
CA ILE A 71 2.14 -0.71 -5.69
C ILE A 71 3.20 -1.75 -6.06
N LEU A 72 3.72 -2.42 -5.04
CA LEU A 72 4.65 -3.53 -5.18
C LEU A 72 4.09 -4.73 -4.42
N SER A 73 3.86 -5.85 -5.11
CA SER A 73 3.47 -7.10 -4.47
C SER A 73 4.64 -7.71 -3.70
N ARG A 74 4.37 -8.23 -2.49
CA ARG A 74 5.33 -8.94 -1.64
C ARG A 74 4.69 -10.25 -1.15
N GLY A 75 5.48 -11.33 -1.09
CA GLY A 75 5.06 -12.68 -0.69
C GLY A 75 6.25 -13.55 -0.37
#